data_AF-A0A940FL88-F1
#
_entry.id   AF-A0A940FL88-F1
#
_cell.length_a   1.000
_cell.length_b   1.000
_cell.length_c   1.000
_cell.angle_alpha   90.00
_cell.angle_beta   90.00
_cell.angle_gamma   90.00
#
_symmetry.space_group_name_H-M   'P 1'
#
loop_
_entity.id
_entity.type
_entity.pdbx_description
1 polymer ?
#
loop_
_entity_poly.entity_id
_entity_poly.type
_entity_poly.pdbx_seq_one_letter_code
_entity_poly.pdbx_strand_id
1 'polypeptide(L)'
;MKLPVYLFLSILILQSCWKPVQPPVYKKVWGYRPIYNDTISVSFGAPRAMLKPGKIYVKDKYIFQLDQNNGIHIFDKTDPAALKELG
;
A
#
# COMPACT_ATOMS: atom_id res chain seq x y z
N MET A 1 -25.80 16.43 -49.42
CA MET A 1 -25.18 17.51 -48.61
C MET A 1 -25.14 17.24 -47.10
N LYS A 2 -25.89 16.29 -46.54
CA LYS A 2 -25.89 16.01 -45.08
C LYS A 2 -24.76 15.07 -44.63
N LEU A 3 -24.30 14.17 -45.50
CA LEU A 3 -23.20 13.23 -45.24
C LEU A 3 -21.87 13.89 -44.82
N PRO A 4 -21.37 14.95 -45.49
CA PRO A 4 -20.13 15.61 -45.04
C PRO A 4 -20.30 16.33 -43.69
N VAL A 5 -21.52 16.78 -43.36
CA VAL A 5 -21.82 17.44 -42.07
C VAL A 5 -21.75 16.43 -40.93
N TYR A 6 -22.30 15.23 -41.10
CA TYR A 6 -22.18 14.16 -40.10
C TYR A 6 -20.74 13.68 -39.93
N LEU A 7 -19.97 13.60 -41.02
CA LEU A 7 -18.55 13.25 -40.97
C LEU A 7 -17.74 14.29 -40.19
N PHE A 8 -18.00 15.58 -40.42
CA PHE A 8 -17.34 16.66 -39.71
C PHE A 8 -17.71 16.70 -38.21
N LEU A 9 -18.98 16.46 -37.89
CA LEU A 9 -19.45 16.39 -36.51
C LEU A 9 -18.82 15.22 -35.73
N SER A 10 -18.60 14.07 -36.38
CA SER A 10 -17.95 12.90 -35.77
C SER A 10 -16.47 13.13 -35.42
N ILE A 11 -15.75 13.96 -36.17
CA ILE A 11 -14.33 14.27 -35.95
C ILE A 11 -14.14 15.20 -34.75
N LEU A 12 -15.11 16.09 -34.50
CA LEU A 12 -15.11 16.99 -33.34
C LEU A 12 -15.22 16.22 -32.01
N ILE A 13 -15.94 15.09 -31.99
CA ILE A 13 -16.18 14.28 -30.79
C ILE A 13 -14.95 13.46 -30.37
N LEU A 14 -13.97 13.28 -31.26
CA LEU A 14 -12.75 12.50 -31.00
C LEU A 14 -11.62 13.33 -30.39
N GLN A 15 -11.82 14.63 -30.15
CA GLN A 15 -10.87 15.50 -29.47
C GLN A 15 -10.96 15.30 -27.94
N SER A 16 -10.65 14.10 -27.44
CA SER A 16 -10.48 13.91 -25.99
C SER A 16 -9.18 14.58 -25.54
N CYS A 17 -9.23 15.32 -24.44
CA CYS A 17 -8.08 16.05 -23.94
C CYS A 17 -7.05 15.08 -23.31
N TRP A 18 -5.95 14.82 -24.00
CA TRP A 18 -4.82 14.05 -23.47
C TRP A 18 -4.07 14.90 -22.44
N LYS A 19 -4.27 14.64 -21.15
CA LYS A 19 -3.42 15.23 -20.11
C LYS A 19 -2.12 14.43 -20.02
N PRO A 20 -0.94 15.04 -20.23
CA PRO A 20 0.32 14.34 -20.03
C PRO A 20 0.43 13.93 -18.57
N VAL A 21 0.84 12.68 -18.32
CA VAL A 21 1.14 12.19 -16.97
C VAL A 21 2.32 12.99 -16.45
N GLN A 22 2.09 13.82 -15.43
CA GLN A 22 3.17 14.54 -14.77
C GLN A 22 3.82 13.61 -13.75
N PRO A 23 5.16 13.56 -13.69
CA PRO A 23 5.84 12.82 -12.63
C PRO A 23 5.45 13.41 -11.26
N PRO A 24 5.42 12.59 -10.19
CA PRO A 24 5.13 13.08 -8.85
C PRO A 24 6.14 14.17 -8.48
N VAL A 25 5.65 15.39 -8.24
CA VAL A 25 6.49 16.51 -7.78
C VAL A 25 6.67 16.36 -6.28
N TYR A 26 7.83 15.86 -5.86
CA TYR A 26 8.20 15.81 -4.45
C TYR A 26 8.51 17.22 -3.95
N LYS A 27 7.59 17.84 -3.21
CA LYS A 27 7.83 19.11 -2.51
C LYS A 27 8.42 18.81 -1.13
N LYS A 28 9.47 19.55 -0.74
CA LYS A 28 9.99 19.52 0.64
C LYS A 28 8.90 20.08 1.56
N VAL A 29 8.41 19.26 2.47
CA VAL A 29 7.40 19.63 3.48
C VAL A 29 7.96 19.37 4.88
N TRP A 30 7.47 20.11 5.87
CA TRP A 30 7.73 19.82 7.27
C TRP A 30 6.90 18.61 7.69
N GLY A 31 7.51 17.68 8.42
CA GLY A 31 6.85 16.49 8.93
C GLY A 31 7.66 15.84 10.05
N TYR A 32 7.00 15.00 10.83
CA TYR A 32 7.68 14.22 11.86
C TYR A 32 8.63 13.21 11.21
N ARG A 33 9.91 13.29 11.54
CA ARG A 33 10.91 12.28 11.19
C ARG A 33 11.02 11.28 12.34
N PRO A 34 10.90 9.97 12.07
CA PRO A 34 11.14 8.97 13.12
C PRO A 34 12.60 9.04 13.59
N ILE A 35 12.80 8.88 14.90
CA ILE A 35 14.12 8.72 15.51
C ILE A 35 14.45 7.23 15.44
N TYR A 36 15.49 6.90 14.69
CA TYR A 36 16.01 5.53 14.64
C TYR A 36 17.06 5.37 15.76
N ASN A 37 16.97 4.27 16.49
CA ASN A 37 18.00 3.84 17.43
C ASN A 37 18.49 2.45 16.98
N ASP A 38 19.80 2.27 16.91
CA ASP A 38 20.42 1.00 16.48
C ASP A 38 20.42 -0.05 17.61
N THR A 39 20.08 0.35 18.85
CA THR A 39 20.08 -0.50 20.05
C THR A 39 18.68 -0.91 20.51
N ILE A 40 17.79 -1.28 19.59
CA ILE A 40 16.46 -1.78 19.94
C ILE A 40 16.50 -3.31 20.00
N SER A 41 16.36 -3.88 21.20
CA SER A 41 16.16 -5.32 21.36
C SER A 41 14.68 -5.67 21.15
N VAL A 42 14.39 -6.47 20.13
CA VAL A 42 13.05 -7.03 19.89
C VAL A 42 12.99 -8.42 20.53
N SER A 43 11.90 -8.71 21.23
CA SER A 43 11.64 -10.04 21.81
C SER A 43 10.30 -10.56 21.33
N PHE A 44 10.22 -11.88 21.13
CA PHE A 44 8.99 -12.55 20.72
C PHE A 44 8.26 -13.06 21.97
N GLY A 45 6.95 -12.81 22.01
CA GLY A 45 6.05 -13.43 22.97
C GLY A 45 5.54 -14.77 22.45
N ALA A 46 4.76 -15.47 23.29
CA ALA A 46 3.96 -16.58 22.80
C ALA A 46 2.83 -16.06 21.88
N PRO A 47 2.49 -16.79 20.80
CA PRO A 47 1.33 -16.49 19.98
C PRO A 47 0.06 -16.33 20.82
N ARG A 48 -0.75 -15.32 20.51
CA ARG A 48 -1.99 -15.01 21.23
C ARG A 48 -3.05 -14.50 20.28
N ALA A 49 -4.30 -14.60 20.70
CA ALA A 49 -5.41 -14.01 19.95
C ALA A 49 -5.28 -12.48 19.89
N MET A 50 -5.52 -11.92 18.70
CA MET A 50 -5.56 -10.46 18.51
C MET A 50 -6.85 -9.88 19.09
N LEU A 51 -6.73 -8.71 19.73
CA LEU A 51 -7.89 -8.01 20.28
C LEU A 51 -8.45 -6.96 19.32
N LYS A 52 -7.56 -6.21 18.65
CA LYS A 52 -7.92 -5.10 17.76
C LYS A 52 -7.09 -5.16 16.49
N PRO A 53 -7.39 -6.09 15.56
CA PRO A 53 -6.64 -6.23 14.32
C PRO A 53 -6.69 -4.93 13.51
N GLY A 54 -5.51 -4.47 13.10
CA GLY A 54 -5.29 -3.28 12.31
C GLY A 54 -4.76 -3.61 10.91
N LYS A 55 -3.86 -2.76 10.42
CA LYS A 55 -3.28 -2.89 9.08
C LYS A 55 -2.40 -4.13 8.94
N ILE A 56 -2.35 -4.65 7.72
CA ILE A 56 -1.51 -5.77 7.31
C ILE A 56 -0.41 -5.24 6.42
N TYR A 57 0.83 -5.63 6.68
CA TYR A 57 1.97 -5.33 5.84
C TYR A 57 2.67 -6.63 5.43
N VAL A 58 2.97 -6.75 4.16
CA VAL A 58 3.70 -7.90 3.62
C VAL A 58 5.08 -7.46 3.23
N LYS A 59 6.10 -8.14 3.75
CA LYS A 59 7.50 -7.90 3.38
C LYS A 59 8.23 -9.23 3.31
N ASP A 60 8.84 -9.51 2.16
CA ASP A 60 9.58 -10.74 1.89
C ASP A 60 8.71 -11.99 2.14
N LYS A 61 9.13 -12.86 3.05
CA LYS A 61 8.39 -14.05 3.49
C LYS A 61 7.56 -13.83 4.76
N TYR A 62 7.38 -12.58 5.18
CA TYR A 62 6.67 -12.27 6.41
C TYR A 62 5.41 -11.44 6.17
N ILE A 63 4.41 -11.69 7.01
CA ILE A 63 3.22 -10.85 7.17
C ILE A 63 3.26 -10.24 8.57
N PHE A 64 3.16 -8.92 8.63
CA PHE A 64 3.08 -8.15 9.86
C PHE A 64 1.65 -7.67 10.03
N GLN A 65 0.96 -8.21 11.03
CA GLN A 65 -0.39 -7.83 11.39
C GLN A 65 -0.33 -6.96 12.64
N LEU A 66 -0.75 -5.71 12.51
CA LEU A 66 -0.85 -4.81 13.65
C LEU A 66 -2.00 -5.28 14.56
N ASP A 67 -1.77 -5.35 15.87
CA ASP A 67 -2.84 -5.37 16.88
C ASP A 67 -2.79 -4.03 17.64
N GLN A 68 -3.81 -3.20 17.44
CA GLN A 68 -3.80 -1.80 17.86
C GLN A 68 -3.58 -1.68 19.38
N ASN A 69 -2.50 -1.00 19.76
CA ASN A 69 -2.04 -0.85 21.15
C ASN A 69 -1.60 -2.15 21.85
N ASN A 70 -1.47 -3.26 21.11
CA ASN A 70 -1.10 -4.57 21.64
C ASN A 70 0.16 -5.18 20.98
N GLY A 71 0.75 -4.51 19.99
CA GLY A 71 1.98 -4.95 19.33
C GLY A 71 1.77 -5.35 17.88
N ILE A 72 2.63 -6.25 17.40
CA ILE A 72 2.67 -6.70 16.00
C ILE A 72 2.81 -8.21 16.01
N HIS A 73 1.88 -8.90 15.35
CA HIS A 73 1.98 -10.33 15.09
C HIS A 73 2.73 -10.56 13.79
N ILE A 74 3.67 -11.50 13.79
CA ILE A 74 4.54 -11.82 12.67
C ILE A 74 4.24 -13.25 12.21
N PHE A 75 3.91 -13.40 10.94
CA PHE A 75 3.66 -14.70 10.32
C PHE A 75 4.70 -15.00 9.25
N ASP A 76 5.23 -16.22 9.21
CA ASP A 76 5.98 -16.77 8.08
C ASP A 76 4.98 -17.28 7.02
N LYS A 77 5.12 -16.76 5.79
CA LYS A 77 4.33 -17.10 4.61
C LYS A 77 5.13 -17.83 3.52
N THR A 78 6.21 -18.50 3.90
CA THR A 78 7.00 -19.32 2.96
C THR A 78 6.12 -20.37 2.26
N ASP A 79 5.17 -20.96 3.00
CA ASP A 79 4.07 -21.75 2.46
C ASP A 79 2.74 -21.00 2.66
N PRO A 80 2.12 -20.44 1.61
CA PRO A 80 0.84 -19.76 1.70
C PRO A 80 -0.32 -20.65 2.16
N ALA A 81 -0.23 -21.96 1.97
CA ALA A 81 -1.25 -22.90 2.41
C ALA A 81 -1.13 -23.24 3.92
N ALA A 82 0.04 -23.00 4.51
CA ALA A 82 0.35 -23.30 5.90
C ALA A 82 1.08 -22.14 6.58
N LEU A 83 0.34 -21.08 6.87
CA LEU A 83 0.86 -19.89 7.54
C LEU A 83 1.30 -20.21 8.98
N LYS A 84 2.51 -19.78 9.38
CA LYS A 84 3.06 -20.03 10.72
C LYS A 84 3.25 -18.73 11.50
N GLU A 85 2.58 -18.59 12.63
CA GLU A 85 2.80 -17.46 13.55
C GLU A 85 4.13 -17.64 14.31
N LEU A 86 4.93 -16.57 14.35
CA LEU A 86 6.24 -16.53 15.01
C LEU A 86 6.18 -15.81 16.36
N GLY A 87 5.23 -14.90 16.54
CA GLY A 87 4.96 -14.15 17.77
C GLY A 87 4.30 -12.82 17.51
#